data_AF-A0A7K8ZRN9-F1
#
_entry.id   AF-A0A7K8ZRN9-F1
#
_cell.length_a   1.000
_cell.length_b   1.000
_cell.length_c   1.000
_cell.angle_alpha   90.00
_cell.angle_beta   90.00
_cell.angle_gamma   90.00
#
_symmetry.space_group_name_H-M   'P 1'
#
loop_
_entity.id
_entity.type
_entity.pdbx_description
1 polymer ?
#
loop_
_entity_poly.entity_id
_entity_poly.type
_entity_poly.pdbx_seq_one_letter_code
_entity_poly.pdbx_strand_id
1 'polypeptide(L)'
;TFQQNLFALAGDEESEVRKNVCRALVMLLEVRMDRLLPHMISIVEYMLQRTQDQDENVALEACEFWLTLAEQPICKDVLCRHLTKLIPVLVNGMKYSEIDIILLKGDVEEDEAIPDSEQDIRPRFHRSRTVAQQHEEDHIEDDDDDNDLDDDDTISDWNLRKCSAAALDVLANVFRDELLPHILPLLKELLFHPEWVVKESGILVLGAIAEGCMQGMSPYLPELIPHLIQCLSNKKALVRSITCWTLSRYAHWVVSQPPDTYLKPLMTELLKRILDSNKRVQEAACSAFATLEEEACTELVPYLAYILDTLVFAFSKYQHKNLLILYDAIGTLADSVGHHLNKPEYIQMLMPPLIQKWNMLKDEDKDLFPLLECLSSVATALQSGFLPYCEPVYQRCVNLVQKTLAQAMLHNAQPDQYEAPDKDFMIVALDLLSGLAEGLGGNIEQLVARSNILTLMYQCMQDKMPEVRQSSFALLGDLTKACFQHVKPCIGMFL
;
A
#
# COMPACT_ATOMS: atom_id res chain seq x y z
N THR A 1 -1.30 38.65 25.35
CA THR A 1 -1.51 38.26 23.93
C THR A 1 -1.94 36.81 23.86
N PHE A 2 -2.45 36.33 22.72
CA PHE A 2 -2.92 34.94 22.56
C PHE A 2 -1.92 33.90 23.10
N GLN A 3 -0.64 34.02 22.75
CA GLN A 3 0.43 33.13 23.23
C GLN A 3 0.64 33.17 24.75
N GLN A 4 0.58 34.36 25.37
CA GLN A 4 0.72 34.49 26.83
C GLN A 4 -0.43 33.81 27.57
N ASN A 5 -1.66 33.89 27.03
CA ASN A 5 -2.81 33.20 27.60
C ASN A 5 -2.67 31.69 27.41
N LEU A 6 -2.15 31.25 26.27
CA LEU A 6 -1.93 29.83 25.99
C LEU A 6 -0.91 29.21 26.95
N PHE A 7 0.21 29.91 27.20
CA PHE A 7 1.18 29.48 28.20
C PHE A 7 0.64 29.54 29.64
N ALA A 8 -0.27 30.47 29.95
CA ALA A 8 -0.93 30.51 31.25
C ALA A 8 -1.86 29.31 31.49
N LEU A 9 -2.44 28.75 30.42
CA LEU A 9 -3.32 27.57 30.46
C LEU A 9 -2.57 26.25 30.32
N ALA A 10 -1.25 26.27 30.10
CA ALA A 10 -0.46 25.05 29.93
C ALA A 10 -0.52 24.12 31.17
N GLY A 11 -0.65 24.70 32.36
CA GLY A 11 -0.75 23.97 33.63
C GLY A 11 -2.17 23.68 34.10
N ASP A 12 -3.19 23.86 33.25
CA ASP A 12 -4.59 23.62 33.63
C ASP A 12 -4.83 22.13 33.98
N GLU A 13 -5.68 21.88 34.97
CA GLU A 13 -6.02 20.54 35.45
C GLU A 13 -7.08 19.85 34.57
N GLU A 14 -7.84 20.60 33.78
CA GLU A 14 -8.85 20.06 32.87
C GLU A 14 -8.23 19.49 31.60
N SER A 15 -8.51 18.21 31.28
CA SER A 15 -7.88 17.55 30.14
C SER A 15 -8.31 18.15 28.80
N GLU A 16 -9.57 18.57 28.68
CA GLU A 16 -10.08 19.23 27.47
C GLU A 16 -9.36 20.56 27.19
N VAL A 17 -8.98 21.30 28.24
CA VAL A 17 -8.19 22.53 28.10
C VAL A 17 -6.78 22.19 27.62
N ARG A 18 -6.12 21.22 28.26
CA ARG A 18 -4.76 20.78 27.84
C ARG A 18 -4.73 20.28 26.40
N LYS A 19 -5.74 19.50 26.00
CA LYS A 19 -5.90 19.00 24.62
C LYS A 19 -5.93 20.15 23.62
N ASN A 20 -6.81 21.13 23.84
CA ASN A 20 -6.95 22.29 22.97
C ASN A 20 -5.71 23.18 22.96
N VAL A 21 -4.97 23.27 24.08
CA VAL A 21 -3.68 23.97 24.15
C VAL A 21 -2.63 23.25 23.29
N CYS A 22 -2.55 21.92 23.36
CA CYS A 22 -1.63 21.13 22.53
C CYS A 22 -1.94 21.33 21.05
N ARG A 23 -3.19 21.12 20.64
CA ARG A 23 -3.65 21.33 19.26
C ARG A 23 -3.35 22.73 18.73
N ALA A 24 -3.59 23.77 19.53
CA ALA A 24 -3.31 25.14 19.13
C ALA A 24 -1.81 25.42 18.93
N LEU A 25 -0.92 24.77 19.71
CA LEU A 25 0.52 24.86 19.50
C LEU A 25 0.96 24.12 18.22
N VAL A 26 0.37 22.97 17.92
CA VAL A 26 0.62 22.22 16.68
C VAL A 26 0.26 23.10 15.47
N MET A 27 -0.96 23.64 15.43
CA MET A 27 -1.38 24.54 14.35
C MET A 27 -0.50 25.79 14.24
N LEU A 28 -0.10 26.38 15.38
CA LEU A 28 0.81 27.54 15.38
C LEU A 28 2.21 27.20 14.87
N LEU A 29 2.66 25.96 15.03
CA LEU A 29 3.95 25.51 14.54
C LEU A 29 3.99 25.53 13.01
N GLU A 30 2.94 25.06 12.35
CA GLU A 30 2.82 25.08 10.88
C GLU A 30 2.77 26.50 10.33
N VAL A 31 1.90 27.35 10.88
CA VAL A 31 1.61 28.65 10.25
C VAL A 31 2.46 29.79 10.76
N ARG A 32 2.95 29.74 12.00
CA ARG A 32 3.55 30.87 12.74
C ARG A 32 4.73 30.47 13.63
N MET A 33 5.60 29.61 13.11
CA MET A 33 6.85 29.22 13.77
C MET A 33 7.68 30.44 14.21
N ASP A 34 7.67 31.54 13.44
CA ASP A 34 8.34 32.82 13.77
C ASP A 34 8.04 33.31 15.19
N ARG A 35 6.82 33.07 15.68
CA ARG A 35 6.38 33.49 17.01
C ARG A 35 6.62 32.46 18.10
N LEU A 36 6.86 31.20 17.76
CA LEU A 36 7.14 30.13 18.72
C LEU A 36 8.64 30.00 19.01
N LEU A 37 9.51 30.32 18.04
CA LEU A 37 10.96 30.19 18.15
C LEU A 37 11.56 30.74 19.48
N PRO A 38 11.17 31.93 19.99
CA PRO A 38 11.74 32.46 21.24
C PRO A 38 11.42 31.61 22.48
N HIS A 39 10.39 30.77 22.41
CA HIS A 39 9.88 29.94 23.49
C HIS A 39 10.01 28.44 23.19
N MET A 40 10.70 28.07 22.12
CA MET A 40 10.67 26.71 21.57
C MET A 40 11.15 25.66 22.57
N ILE A 41 12.19 25.94 23.35
CA ILE A 41 12.69 25.00 24.37
C ILE A 41 11.60 24.68 25.41
N SER A 42 10.91 25.71 25.92
CA SER A 42 9.83 25.51 26.89
C SER A 42 8.61 24.81 26.28
N ILE A 43 8.32 25.06 24.99
CA ILE A 43 7.27 24.35 24.26
C ILE A 43 7.63 22.88 24.11
N VAL A 44 8.85 22.55 23.71
CA VAL A 44 9.33 21.16 23.60
C VAL A 44 9.26 20.44 24.95
N GLU A 45 9.70 21.09 26.04
CA GLU A 45 9.58 20.51 27.38
C GLU A 45 8.13 20.27 27.79
N TYR A 46 7.24 21.22 27.46
CA TYR A 46 5.81 21.09 27.70
C TYR A 46 5.20 19.92 26.91
N MET A 47 5.43 19.87 25.60
CA MET A 47 4.90 18.82 24.73
C MET A 47 5.44 17.46 25.11
N LEU A 48 6.71 17.36 25.52
CA LEU A 48 7.29 16.10 25.98
C LEU A 48 6.60 15.57 27.24
N GLN A 49 6.20 16.46 28.14
CA GLN A 49 5.41 16.09 29.32
C GLN A 49 3.97 15.72 28.94
N ARG A 50 3.35 16.44 28.00
CA ARG A 50 1.97 16.18 27.56
C ARG A 50 1.83 14.93 26.70
N THR A 51 2.85 14.55 25.94
CA THR A 51 2.90 13.26 25.20
C THR A 51 2.86 12.06 26.16
N GLN A 52 3.16 12.28 27.45
CA GLN A 52 3.09 11.27 28.52
C GLN A 52 1.90 11.51 29.47
N ASP A 53 0.90 12.29 29.06
CA ASP A 53 -0.31 12.51 29.86
C ASP A 53 -1.09 11.18 30.03
N GLN A 54 -1.86 11.08 31.12
CA GLN A 54 -2.67 9.89 31.39
C GLN A 54 -3.92 9.84 30.51
N ASP A 55 -4.40 11.00 30.06
CA ASP A 55 -5.46 11.08 29.06
C ASP A 55 -4.85 10.88 27.67
N GLU A 56 -5.17 9.75 27.04
CA GLU A 56 -4.65 9.38 25.72
C GLU A 56 -4.97 10.43 24.64
N ASN A 57 -6.07 11.17 24.76
CA ASN A 57 -6.40 12.22 23.78
C ASN A 57 -5.46 13.42 23.92
N VAL A 58 -5.06 13.77 25.15
CA VAL A 58 -4.07 14.82 25.38
C VAL A 58 -2.70 14.37 24.89
N ALA A 59 -2.34 13.10 25.15
CA ALA A 59 -1.09 12.52 24.69
C ALA A 59 -1.00 12.48 23.17
N LEU A 60 -2.07 12.10 22.47
CA LEU A 60 -2.16 12.08 21.01
C LEU A 60 -1.95 13.48 20.42
N GLU A 61 -2.73 14.46 20.87
CA GLU A 61 -2.64 15.84 20.36
C GLU A 61 -1.29 16.50 20.68
N ALA A 62 -0.64 16.09 21.76
CA ALA A 62 0.74 16.48 22.05
C ALA A 62 1.77 15.73 21.18
N CYS A 63 1.48 14.49 20.77
CA CYS A 63 2.37 13.69 19.93
C CYS A 63 2.42 14.21 18.49
N GLU A 64 1.31 14.73 17.96
CA GLU A 64 1.25 15.36 16.63
C GLU A 64 2.23 16.53 16.47
N PHE A 65 2.62 17.17 17.58
CA PHE A 65 3.66 18.18 17.59
C PHE A 65 5.00 17.66 17.05
N TRP A 66 5.36 16.41 17.34
CA TRP A 66 6.63 15.84 16.89
C TRP A 66 6.63 15.56 15.40
N LEU A 67 5.51 15.06 14.87
CA LEU A 67 5.31 14.84 13.44
C LEU A 67 5.41 16.16 12.68
N THR A 68 4.64 17.15 13.12
CA THR A 68 4.64 18.50 12.54
C THR A 68 6.01 19.20 12.65
N LEU A 69 6.71 19.04 13.78
CA LEU A 69 8.04 19.62 13.98
C LEU A 69 9.09 18.95 13.11
N ALA A 70 8.96 17.65 12.83
CA ALA A 70 9.92 16.90 12.05
C ALA A 70 9.97 17.36 10.58
N GLU A 71 8.85 17.83 10.04
CA GLU A 71 8.77 18.44 8.71
C GLU A 71 9.42 19.84 8.63
N GLN A 72 9.68 20.48 9.77
CA GLN A 72 10.27 21.82 9.79
C GLN A 72 11.79 21.76 9.60
N PRO A 73 12.38 22.65 8.77
CA PRO A 73 13.84 22.70 8.56
C PRO A 73 14.68 22.89 9.83
N ILE A 74 14.10 23.45 10.89
CA ILE A 74 14.77 23.70 12.19
C ILE A 74 14.70 22.50 13.15
N CYS A 75 14.07 21.39 12.76
CA CYS A 75 13.85 20.22 13.60
C CYS A 75 15.13 19.77 14.33
N LYS A 76 16.22 19.57 13.58
CA LYS A 76 17.50 19.14 14.13
C LYS A 76 18.01 20.05 15.24
N ASP A 77 18.01 21.36 15.00
CA ASP A 77 18.52 22.34 15.95
C ASP A 77 17.69 22.38 17.24
N VAL A 78 16.37 22.25 17.12
CA VAL A 78 15.44 22.28 18.26
C VAL A 78 15.51 20.99 19.08
N LEU A 79 15.52 19.82 18.42
CA LEU A 79 15.38 18.53 19.07
C LEU A 79 16.69 17.87 19.48
N CYS A 80 17.85 18.28 18.95
CA CYS A 80 19.14 17.62 19.24
C CYS A 80 19.43 17.40 20.74
N ARG A 81 18.99 18.33 21.61
CA ARG A 81 19.20 18.24 23.07
C ARG A 81 18.13 17.42 23.81
N HIS A 82 17.03 17.10 23.14
CA HIS A 82 15.87 16.43 23.70
C HIS A 82 15.70 15.00 23.21
N LEU A 83 16.40 14.58 22.13
CA LEU A 83 16.31 13.24 21.56
C LEU A 83 16.44 12.12 22.60
N THR A 84 17.42 12.20 23.51
CA THR A 84 17.63 11.18 24.55
C THR A 84 16.39 10.96 25.45
N LYS A 85 15.52 11.97 25.58
CA LYS A 85 14.27 11.86 26.34
C LYS A 85 13.05 11.59 25.45
N LEU A 86 13.01 12.20 24.25
CA LEU A 86 11.89 12.06 23.33
C LEU A 86 11.78 10.64 22.76
N ILE A 87 12.90 10.05 22.37
CA ILE A 87 12.92 8.75 21.70
C ILE A 87 12.31 7.63 22.57
N PRO A 88 12.70 7.47 23.85
CA PRO A 88 12.02 6.51 24.73
C PRO A 88 10.52 6.77 24.91
N VAL A 89 10.07 8.03 24.85
CA VAL A 89 8.65 8.39 24.98
C VAL A 89 7.86 7.93 23.76
N LEU A 90 8.35 8.24 22.55
CA LEU A 90 7.72 7.78 21.30
C LEU A 90 7.69 6.26 21.23
N VAL A 91 8.83 5.60 21.50
CA VAL A 91 8.93 4.13 21.53
C VAL A 91 7.96 3.50 22.52
N ASN A 92 7.71 4.13 23.67
CA ASN A 92 6.71 3.65 24.61
C ASN A 92 5.27 3.85 24.11
N GLY A 93 4.99 4.98 23.45
CA GLY A 93 3.70 5.29 22.83
C GLY A 93 3.34 4.35 21.68
N MET A 94 4.32 3.68 21.08
CA MET A 94 4.13 2.70 20.01
C MET A 94 3.60 1.33 20.48
N LYS A 95 3.36 1.09 21.77
CA LYS A 95 2.73 -0.17 22.23
C LYS A 95 1.22 -0.12 21.99
N TYR A 96 0.60 -1.25 21.67
CA TYR A 96 -0.85 -1.33 21.66
C TYR A 96 -1.42 -0.99 23.04
N SER A 97 -2.49 -0.18 23.07
CA SER A 97 -3.30 0.00 24.28
C SER A 97 -4.11 -1.27 24.57
N GLU A 98 -4.58 -1.45 25.81
CA GLU A 98 -5.47 -2.57 26.14
C GLU A 98 -6.77 -2.52 25.31
N ILE A 99 -7.25 -1.32 25.00
CA ILE A 99 -8.45 -1.10 24.20
C ILE A 99 -8.20 -1.55 22.76
N ASP A 100 -7.07 -1.18 22.15
CA ASP A 100 -6.70 -1.62 20.80
C ASP A 100 -6.59 -3.15 20.75
N ILE A 101 -5.95 -3.78 21.74
CA ILE A 101 -5.83 -5.24 21.79
C ILE A 101 -7.22 -5.91 21.79
N ILE A 102 -8.20 -5.33 22.49
CA ILE A 102 -9.58 -5.83 22.52
C ILE A 102 -10.27 -5.60 21.17
N LEU A 103 -10.18 -4.39 20.62
CA LEU A 103 -10.83 -4.00 19.36
C LEU A 103 -10.30 -4.82 18.17
N LEU A 104 -8.99 -5.01 18.11
CA LEU A 104 -8.30 -5.84 17.12
C LEU A 104 -8.55 -7.34 17.29
N LYS A 105 -9.29 -7.73 18.35
CA LYS A 105 -9.48 -9.11 18.76
C LYS A 105 -8.13 -9.83 18.89
N GLY A 106 -7.14 -9.22 19.54
CA GLY A 106 -5.75 -9.68 19.61
C GLY A 106 -5.50 -11.05 20.26
N ASP A 107 -6.55 -11.72 20.73
CA ASP A 107 -6.53 -13.12 21.18
C ASP A 107 -7.10 -14.11 20.14
N VAL A 108 -7.61 -13.63 19.00
CA VAL A 108 -8.08 -14.44 17.88
C VAL A 108 -6.91 -14.81 16.98
N GLU A 109 -6.49 -16.07 17.04
CA GLU A 109 -5.42 -16.62 16.19
C GLU A 109 -5.94 -17.31 14.93
N GLU A 110 -7.25 -17.57 14.86
CA GLU A 110 -7.88 -18.30 13.76
C GLU A 110 -9.25 -17.67 13.44
N ASP A 111 -9.38 -17.05 12.26
CA ASP A 111 -10.62 -16.47 11.76
C ASP A 111 -10.79 -16.58 10.22
N GLU A 112 -9.93 -17.35 9.55
CA GLU A 112 -9.95 -17.58 8.09
C GLU A 112 -11.29 -18.09 7.54
N ALA A 113 -12.06 -18.82 8.34
CA ALA A 113 -13.35 -19.39 7.95
C ALA A 113 -14.53 -18.45 8.22
N ILE A 114 -14.28 -17.28 8.82
CA ILE A 114 -15.30 -16.30 9.17
C ILE A 114 -15.43 -15.31 8.00
N PRO A 115 -16.60 -15.28 7.30
CA PRO A 115 -16.83 -14.33 6.21
C PRO A 115 -16.62 -12.89 6.66
N ASP A 116 -16.10 -12.05 5.76
CA ASP A 116 -15.96 -10.61 6.01
C ASP A 116 -17.33 -9.93 6.07
N SER A 117 -17.44 -8.92 6.93
CA SER A 117 -18.62 -8.05 6.96
C SER A 117 -18.55 -7.06 5.80
N GLU A 118 -19.69 -6.73 5.19
CA GLU A 118 -19.76 -5.66 4.18
C GLU A 118 -19.26 -4.30 4.69
N GLN A 119 -19.30 -4.07 6.00
CA GLN A 119 -18.82 -2.85 6.65
C GLN A 119 -17.29 -2.81 6.79
N ASP A 120 -16.62 -3.96 6.67
CA ASP A 120 -15.16 -4.08 6.78
C ASP A 120 -14.48 -3.93 5.40
N ILE A 121 -15.27 -3.86 4.32
CA ILE A 121 -14.79 -3.72 2.94
C ILE A 121 -14.78 -2.24 2.57
N ARG A 122 -13.59 -1.66 2.45
CA ARG A 122 -13.42 -0.24 2.09
C ARG A 122 -13.80 -0.01 0.62
N PRO A 123 -14.45 1.12 0.28
CA PRO A 123 -14.66 1.49 -1.11
C PRO A 123 -13.32 1.65 -1.83
N ARG A 124 -13.10 0.87 -2.88
CA ARG A 124 -11.93 0.98 -3.75
C ARG A 124 -12.29 1.76 -5.02
N PHE A 125 -11.34 2.55 -5.49
CA PHE A 125 -11.42 3.34 -6.73
C PHE A 125 -10.24 2.96 -7.62
N HIS A 126 -10.45 2.94 -8.92
CA HIS A 126 -9.39 2.62 -9.88
C HIS A 126 -8.62 3.89 -10.26
N ARG A 127 -7.28 3.80 -10.32
CA ARG A 127 -6.43 4.89 -10.80
C ARG A 127 -5.87 4.56 -12.18
N SER A 128 -5.96 5.52 -13.11
CA SER A 128 -5.52 5.35 -14.51
C SER A 128 -4.02 5.12 -14.62
N ARG A 129 -3.62 4.15 -15.46
CA ARG A 129 -2.20 3.83 -15.69
C ARG A 129 -1.42 5.02 -16.26
N THR A 130 -0.30 5.36 -15.63
CA THR A 130 0.66 6.35 -16.14
C THR A 130 1.73 5.66 -16.99
N VAL A 131 1.87 6.04 -18.26
CA VAL A 131 2.93 5.52 -19.14
C VAL A 131 4.24 6.24 -18.81
N ALA A 132 4.98 5.73 -17.82
CA ALA A 132 6.32 6.20 -17.49
C ALA A 132 7.39 5.41 -18.29
N GLN A 133 8.47 6.08 -18.71
CA GLN A 133 9.67 5.39 -19.20
C GLN A 133 10.48 4.91 -18.00
N GLN A 134 10.78 3.61 -17.93
CA GLN A 134 11.80 3.08 -17.03
C GLN A 134 13.16 3.66 -17.46
N HIS A 135 13.62 4.72 -16.79
CA HIS A 135 15.03 5.10 -16.83
C HIS A 135 15.74 4.32 -15.73
N GLU A 136 16.76 3.55 -16.10
CA GLU A 136 17.71 2.99 -15.14
C GLU A 136 18.38 4.15 -14.37
N GLU A 137 18.24 4.16 -13.05
CA GLU A 137 18.91 5.07 -12.10
C GLU A 137 18.41 6.52 -11.96
N ASP A 138 17.09 6.75 -11.85
CA ASP A 138 16.60 7.97 -11.18
C ASP A 138 15.59 7.58 -10.08
N HIS A 139 15.82 8.13 -8.88
CA HIS A 139 14.94 8.02 -7.73
C HIS A 139 13.48 8.24 -8.15
N ILE A 140 12.63 7.24 -7.89
CA ILE A 140 11.17 7.38 -7.99
C ILE A 140 10.78 8.44 -6.96
N GLU A 141 10.65 9.69 -7.41
CA GLU A 141 9.92 10.72 -6.68
C GLU A 141 8.42 10.47 -6.94
N ASP A 142 7.66 10.34 -5.85
CA ASP A 142 6.20 10.41 -5.74
C ASP A 142 5.35 9.16 -6.09
N ASP A 143 5.62 8.02 -5.43
CA ASP A 143 4.61 6.95 -5.17
C ASP A 143 4.44 6.68 -3.65
N ASP A 144 4.95 7.55 -2.77
CA ASP A 144 4.83 7.40 -1.32
C ASP A 144 3.40 7.64 -0.79
N ASP A 145 2.50 8.18 -1.61
CA ASP A 145 1.07 8.34 -1.25
C ASP A 145 0.26 7.03 -1.35
N ASP A 146 0.85 5.94 -1.90
CA ASP A 146 0.12 4.70 -2.22
C ASP A 146 0.30 3.57 -1.21
N ASN A 147 1.30 3.64 -0.32
CA ASN A 147 1.46 2.67 0.77
C ASN A 147 0.88 3.12 2.12
N ASP A 148 0.55 4.40 2.28
CA ASP A 148 -0.05 4.95 3.51
C ASP A 148 -1.59 4.83 3.57
N LEU A 149 -2.22 4.36 2.48
CA LEU A 149 -3.68 4.14 2.41
C LEU A 149 -4.11 2.73 2.85
N ASP A 150 -3.15 1.82 3.08
CA ASP A 150 -3.35 0.49 3.67
C ASP A 150 -3.26 0.50 5.20
N ASP A 151 -3.53 1.64 5.81
CA ASP A 151 -3.62 1.76 7.26
C ASP A 151 -4.85 0.95 7.74
N ASP A 152 -4.54 -0.26 8.21
CA ASP A 152 -5.42 -1.26 8.82
C ASP A 152 -6.48 -0.61 9.73
N ASP A 153 -7.68 -1.18 9.64
CA ASP A 153 -8.86 -0.98 10.48
C ASP A 153 -9.74 0.26 10.26
N THR A 154 -10.98 0.03 9.83
CA THR A 154 -12.16 0.82 10.24
C THR A 154 -12.43 0.74 11.76
N ILE A 155 -11.61 0.00 12.50
CA ILE A 155 -11.70 -0.31 13.93
C ILE A 155 -10.59 0.41 14.75
N SER A 156 -9.52 0.94 14.14
CA SER A 156 -8.44 1.66 14.83
C SER A 156 -8.23 3.02 14.16
N ASP A 157 -9.08 3.97 14.55
CA ASP A 157 -8.91 5.40 14.29
C ASP A 157 -7.46 5.85 14.59
N TRP A 158 -7.03 6.95 13.98
CA TRP A 158 -5.74 7.60 14.29
C TRP A 158 -5.54 7.73 15.82
N ASN A 159 -4.52 7.07 16.34
CA ASN A 159 -4.27 6.91 17.77
C ASN A 159 -2.81 7.21 18.15
N LEU A 160 -2.53 7.21 19.46
CA LEU A 160 -1.19 7.55 19.97
C LEU A 160 -0.11 6.61 19.41
N ARG A 161 -0.43 5.33 19.18
CA ARG A 161 0.49 4.35 18.63
C ARG A 161 0.89 4.70 17.19
N LYS A 162 -0.09 4.92 16.31
CA LYS A 162 0.13 5.31 14.91
C LYS A 162 0.89 6.64 14.84
N CYS A 163 0.46 7.64 15.60
CA CYS A 163 1.13 8.94 15.66
C CYS A 163 2.57 8.85 16.16
N SER A 164 2.85 8.02 17.17
CA SER A 164 4.22 7.84 17.69
C SER A 164 5.14 7.14 16.68
N ALA A 165 4.61 6.16 15.94
CA ALA A 165 5.34 5.45 14.89
C ALA A 165 5.65 6.39 13.72
N ALA A 166 4.65 7.12 13.22
CA ALA A 166 4.81 8.10 12.15
C ALA A 166 5.80 9.21 12.54
N ALA A 167 5.68 9.76 13.75
CA ALA A 167 6.64 10.74 14.24
C ALA A 167 8.07 10.18 14.30
N LEU A 168 8.24 8.91 14.71
CA LEU A 168 9.55 8.27 14.76
C LEU A 168 10.12 8.01 13.37
N ASP A 169 9.29 7.65 12.39
CA ASP A 169 9.70 7.44 11.00
C ASP A 169 10.24 8.75 10.38
N VAL A 170 9.46 9.84 10.46
CA VAL A 170 9.91 11.15 9.96
C VAL A 170 11.17 11.61 10.70
N LEU A 171 11.28 11.38 12.01
CA LEU A 171 12.51 11.68 12.76
C LEU A 171 13.70 10.82 12.32
N ALA A 172 13.49 9.56 11.96
CA ALA A 172 14.54 8.71 11.39
C ALA A 172 15.01 9.27 10.05
N ASN A 173 14.12 9.77 9.21
CA ASN A 173 14.47 10.43 7.95
C ASN A 173 15.21 11.76 8.15
N VAL A 174 14.86 12.54 9.17
CA VAL A 174 15.55 13.78 9.53
C VAL A 174 16.95 13.49 10.09
N PHE A 175 17.05 12.68 11.15
CA PHE A 175 18.31 12.48 11.89
C PHE A 175 19.21 11.40 11.29
N ARG A 176 18.64 10.48 10.50
CA ARG A 176 19.33 9.33 9.92
C ARG A 176 20.06 8.53 10.99
N ASP A 177 21.25 8.04 10.68
CA ASP A 177 22.09 7.24 11.58
C ASP A 177 22.44 7.93 12.92
N GLU A 178 22.28 9.26 13.04
CA GLU A 178 22.44 9.99 14.30
C GLU A 178 21.40 9.55 15.36
N LEU A 179 20.29 8.95 14.94
CA LEU A 179 19.23 8.43 15.81
C LEU A 179 19.61 7.10 16.48
N LEU A 180 20.47 6.30 15.84
CA LEU A 180 20.78 4.92 16.24
C LEU A 180 21.34 4.78 17.67
N PRO A 181 22.23 5.65 18.17
CA PRO A 181 22.71 5.57 19.56
C PRO A 181 21.59 5.67 20.60
N HIS A 182 20.46 6.30 20.26
CA HIS A 182 19.29 6.44 21.13
C HIS A 182 18.32 5.25 21.02
N ILE A 183 18.25 4.62 19.85
CA ILE A 183 17.30 3.54 19.54
C ILE A 183 17.86 2.14 19.83
N LEU A 184 19.12 1.87 19.48
CA LEU A 184 19.71 0.53 19.58
C LEU A 184 19.64 -0.08 21.00
N PRO A 185 19.87 0.68 22.10
CA PRO A 185 19.70 0.14 23.45
C PRO A 185 18.27 -0.31 23.73
N LEU A 186 17.28 0.45 23.25
CA LEU A 186 15.86 0.13 23.42
C LEU A 186 15.49 -1.12 22.61
N LEU A 187 15.86 -1.18 21.33
CA LEU A 187 15.59 -2.34 20.47
C LEU A 187 16.11 -3.64 21.06
N LYS A 188 17.30 -3.62 21.67
CA LYS A 188 17.89 -4.80 22.31
C LYS A 188 17.05 -5.35 23.47
N GLU A 189 16.38 -4.47 24.22
CA GLU A 189 15.49 -4.87 25.31
C GLU A 189 14.12 -5.31 24.78
N LEU A 190 13.62 -4.65 23.74
CA LEU A 190 12.28 -4.87 23.20
C LEU A 190 12.18 -6.16 22.37
N LEU A 191 13.05 -6.35 21.37
CA LEU A 191 12.93 -7.44 20.37
C LEU A 191 12.95 -8.84 20.99
N PHE A 192 13.64 -9.01 22.11
CA PHE A 192 13.79 -10.29 22.80
C PHE A 192 12.91 -10.41 24.06
N HIS A 193 12.06 -9.44 24.33
CA HIS A 193 11.20 -9.45 25.51
C HIS A 193 10.22 -10.64 25.49
N PRO A 194 9.94 -11.29 26.63
CA PRO A 194 9.02 -12.44 26.68
C PRO A 194 7.56 -12.06 26.44
N GLU A 195 7.16 -10.84 26.84
CA GLU A 195 5.80 -10.34 26.60
C GLU A 195 5.65 -9.84 25.17
N TRP A 196 4.59 -10.32 24.51
CA TRP A 196 4.41 -10.09 23.08
C TRP A 196 4.14 -8.62 22.76
N VAL A 197 3.43 -7.86 23.59
CA VAL A 197 3.14 -6.42 23.36
C VAL A 197 4.43 -5.61 23.28
N VAL A 198 5.38 -5.90 24.17
CA VAL A 198 6.68 -5.23 24.20
C VAL A 198 7.52 -5.65 22.99
N LYS A 199 7.56 -6.94 22.67
CA LYS A 199 8.26 -7.46 21.50
C LYS A 199 7.74 -6.87 20.20
N GLU A 200 6.43 -6.88 20.04
CA GLU A 200 5.69 -6.36 18.90
C GLU A 200 6.06 -4.88 18.68
N SER A 201 6.05 -4.05 19.74
CA SER A 201 6.47 -2.65 19.64
C SER A 201 7.94 -2.50 19.22
N GLY A 202 8.83 -3.40 19.64
CA GLY A 202 10.22 -3.41 19.20
C GLY A 202 10.38 -3.74 17.71
N ILE A 203 9.55 -4.65 17.20
CA ILE A 203 9.52 -4.99 15.77
C ILE A 203 8.98 -3.81 14.95
N LEU A 204 7.91 -3.16 15.41
CA LEU A 204 7.39 -1.93 14.80
C LEU A 204 8.46 -0.82 14.76
N VAL A 205 9.16 -0.56 15.88
CA VAL A 205 10.26 0.42 15.92
C VAL A 205 11.35 0.09 14.90
N LEU A 206 11.70 -1.18 14.75
CA LEU A 206 12.72 -1.61 13.80
C LEU A 206 12.30 -1.34 12.34
N GLY A 207 11.03 -1.52 12.01
CA GLY A 207 10.49 -1.19 10.67
C GLY A 207 10.35 0.31 10.44
N ALA A 208 9.88 1.07 11.43
CA ALA A 208 9.67 2.51 11.33
C ALA A 208 10.96 3.30 11.09
N ILE A 209 12.11 2.82 11.56
CA ILE A 209 13.39 3.51 11.32
C ILE A 209 14.10 3.07 10.04
N ALA A 210 13.55 2.09 9.31
CA ALA A 210 14.27 1.38 8.25
C ALA A 210 14.75 2.32 7.14
N GLU A 211 13.86 3.17 6.65
CA GLU A 211 14.12 4.08 5.54
C GLU A 211 15.20 5.12 5.89
N GLY A 212 14.99 5.86 6.99
CA GLY A 212 15.92 6.90 7.41
C GLY A 212 17.27 6.39 7.93
N CYS A 213 17.32 5.19 8.54
CA CYS A 213 18.51 4.65 9.20
C CYS A 213 19.12 3.42 8.50
N MET A 214 18.75 3.13 7.24
CA MET A 214 19.15 1.89 6.54
C MET A 214 20.67 1.65 6.55
N GLN A 215 21.45 2.69 6.28
CA GLN A 215 22.91 2.59 6.17
C GLN A 215 23.55 2.18 7.51
N GLY A 216 23.19 2.85 8.60
CA GLY A 216 23.69 2.52 9.93
C GLY A 216 23.09 1.24 10.52
N MET A 217 21.93 0.79 10.04
CA MET A 217 21.30 -0.48 10.42
C MET A 217 21.91 -1.70 9.71
N SER A 218 22.44 -1.52 8.50
CA SER A 218 23.01 -2.62 7.68
C SER A 218 23.97 -3.57 8.41
N PRO A 219 24.89 -3.09 9.29
CA PRO A 219 25.77 -3.98 10.07
C PRO A 219 25.05 -4.96 11.01
N TYR A 220 23.80 -4.67 11.40
CA TYR A 220 23.00 -5.48 12.33
C TYR A 220 22.03 -6.41 11.61
N LEU A 221 21.66 -6.11 10.36
CA LEU A 221 20.71 -6.89 9.55
C LEU A 221 21.09 -8.38 9.39
N PRO A 222 22.37 -8.78 9.28
CA PRO A 222 22.74 -10.20 9.22
C PRO A 222 22.27 -11.03 10.41
N GLU A 223 22.07 -10.43 11.58
CA GLU A 223 21.52 -11.07 12.78
C GLU A 223 20.01 -10.83 12.93
N LEU A 224 19.56 -9.60 12.65
CA LEU A 224 18.16 -9.20 12.83
C LEU A 224 17.21 -9.88 11.83
N ILE A 225 17.58 -9.98 10.55
CA ILE A 225 16.70 -10.57 9.54
C ILE A 225 16.40 -12.05 9.82
N PRO A 226 17.39 -12.93 10.11
CA PRO A 226 17.08 -14.30 10.54
C PRO A 226 16.21 -14.38 11.79
N HIS A 227 16.36 -13.45 12.74
CA HIS A 227 15.54 -13.40 13.93
C HIS A 227 14.08 -13.02 13.61
N LEU A 228 13.86 -12.04 12.73
CA LEU A 228 12.54 -11.66 12.26
C LEU A 228 11.88 -12.79 11.46
N ILE A 229 12.62 -13.50 10.60
CA ILE A 229 12.10 -14.68 9.90
C ILE A 229 11.58 -15.73 10.89
N GLN A 230 12.24 -15.94 12.03
CA GLN A 230 11.73 -16.83 13.08
C GLN A 230 10.43 -16.29 13.73
N CYS A 231 10.30 -14.97 13.84
CA CYS A 231 9.12 -14.31 14.41
C CYS A 231 7.87 -14.42 13.51
N LEU A 232 8.01 -14.73 12.22
CA LEU A 232 6.88 -15.12 11.36
C LEU A 232 6.18 -16.39 11.89
N SER A 233 6.89 -17.26 12.62
CA SER A 233 6.30 -18.45 13.26
C SER A 233 5.81 -18.19 14.70
N ASN A 234 5.67 -16.93 15.13
CA ASN A 234 5.22 -16.62 16.49
C ASN A 234 3.75 -17.04 16.71
N LYS A 235 3.46 -17.52 17.92
CA LYS A 235 2.10 -17.91 18.34
C LYS A 235 1.09 -16.76 18.40
N LYS A 236 1.53 -15.50 18.34
CA LYS A 236 0.67 -14.31 18.40
C LYS A 236 0.50 -13.70 17.01
N ALA A 237 -0.73 -13.61 16.51
CA ALA A 237 -1.07 -13.11 15.18
C ALA A 237 -0.57 -11.68 14.96
N LEU A 238 -0.76 -10.79 15.95
CA LEU A 238 -0.28 -9.41 15.88
C LEU A 238 1.25 -9.32 15.76
N VAL A 239 2.00 -10.24 16.38
CA VAL A 239 3.46 -10.31 16.20
C VAL A 239 3.80 -10.76 14.78
N ARG A 240 3.10 -11.78 14.25
CA ARG A 240 3.34 -12.26 12.88
C ARG A 240 3.05 -11.17 11.86
N SER A 241 1.95 -10.45 12.02
CA SER A 241 1.54 -9.35 11.14
C SER A 241 2.61 -8.25 11.07
N ILE A 242 3.01 -7.68 12.22
CA ILE A 242 4.03 -6.62 12.21
C ILE A 242 5.40 -7.11 11.73
N THR A 243 5.69 -8.39 11.92
CA THR A 243 6.93 -9.00 11.41
C THR A 243 6.92 -9.06 9.88
N CYS A 244 5.77 -9.34 9.23
CA CYS A 244 5.65 -9.30 7.78
C CYS A 244 5.98 -7.90 7.25
N TRP A 245 5.30 -6.88 7.78
CA TRP A 245 5.54 -5.47 7.42
C TRP A 245 6.98 -5.04 7.68
N THR A 246 7.54 -5.37 8.84
CA THR A 246 8.93 -4.98 9.16
C THR A 246 9.93 -5.65 8.22
N LEU A 247 9.71 -6.90 7.83
CA LEU A 247 10.58 -7.58 6.86
C LEU A 247 10.49 -6.96 5.47
N SER A 248 9.32 -6.50 5.02
CA SER A 248 9.20 -5.84 3.71
C SER A 248 9.93 -4.49 3.67
N ARG A 249 9.95 -3.73 4.78
CA ARG A 249 10.75 -2.49 4.90
C ARG A 249 12.27 -2.70 4.72
N TYR A 250 12.76 -3.93 4.81
CA TYR A 250 14.15 -4.31 4.53
C TYR A 250 14.30 -5.23 3.30
N ALA A 251 13.26 -5.38 2.47
CA ALA A 251 13.26 -6.28 1.31
C ALA A 251 14.40 -5.97 0.33
N HIS A 252 14.62 -4.70 -0.01
CA HIS A 252 15.76 -4.26 -0.85
C HIS A 252 17.10 -4.79 -0.33
N TRP A 253 17.36 -4.68 0.98
CA TRP A 253 18.59 -5.21 1.56
C TRP A 253 18.65 -6.73 1.41
N VAL A 254 17.56 -7.44 1.70
CA VAL A 254 17.50 -8.91 1.61
C VAL A 254 17.78 -9.41 0.18
N VAL A 255 17.20 -8.77 -0.83
CA VAL A 255 17.38 -9.11 -2.25
C VAL A 255 18.82 -8.83 -2.71
N SER A 256 19.47 -7.80 -2.17
CA SER A 256 20.88 -7.49 -2.50
C SER A 256 21.90 -8.53 -1.97
N GLN A 257 21.49 -9.46 -1.11
CA GLN A 257 22.35 -10.50 -0.52
C GLN A 257 22.30 -11.82 -1.31
N PRO A 258 23.24 -12.77 -1.09
CA PRO A 258 23.19 -14.08 -1.72
C PRO A 258 21.84 -14.79 -1.45
N PRO A 259 21.09 -15.21 -2.49
CA PRO A 259 19.68 -15.61 -2.38
C PRO A 259 19.37 -16.70 -1.36
N ASP A 260 20.24 -17.71 -1.26
CA ASP A 260 20.05 -18.85 -0.33
C ASP A 260 20.20 -18.45 1.15
N THR A 261 20.76 -17.28 1.45
CA THR A 261 21.06 -16.86 2.83
C THR A 261 19.84 -16.24 3.52
N TYR A 262 19.14 -15.33 2.82
CA TYR A 262 18.05 -14.54 3.42
C TYR A 262 16.80 -14.55 2.55
N LEU A 263 16.90 -14.23 1.25
CA LEU A 263 15.76 -14.14 0.33
C LEU A 263 14.94 -15.43 0.31
N LYS A 264 15.57 -16.58 0.07
CA LYS A 264 14.87 -17.86 -0.04
C LYS A 264 14.21 -18.28 1.29
N PRO A 265 14.87 -18.24 2.46
CA PRO A 265 14.20 -18.45 3.74
C PRO A 265 13.05 -17.47 4.00
N LEU A 266 13.24 -16.17 3.71
CA LEU A 266 12.22 -15.14 3.88
C LEU A 266 10.98 -15.43 3.03
N MET A 267 11.18 -15.57 1.72
CA MET A 267 10.14 -15.93 0.75
C MET A 267 9.39 -17.18 1.20
N THR A 268 10.10 -18.21 1.65
CA THR A 268 9.51 -19.48 2.11
C THR A 268 8.59 -19.28 3.32
N GLU A 269 9.03 -18.53 4.33
CA GLU A 269 8.22 -18.30 5.53
C GLU A 269 7.08 -17.30 5.28
N LEU A 270 7.27 -16.26 4.45
CA LEU A 270 6.20 -15.36 4.03
C LEU A 270 5.10 -16.10 3.25
N LEU A 271 5.45 -17.00 2.33
CA LEU A 271 4.47 -17.83 1.61
C LEU A 271 3.64 -18.70 2.57
N LYS A 272 4.24 -19.20 3.66
CA LYS A 272 3.46 -19.89 4.72
C LYS A 272 2.55 -18.95 5.50
N ARG A 273 2.84 -17.65 5.57
CA ARG A 273 2.01 -16.62 6.21
C ARG A 273 0.91 -16.09 5.31
N ILE A 274 1.12 -16.08 3.99
CA ILE A 274 0.04 -15.89 3.02
C ILE A 274 -1.07 -16.92 3.30
N LEU A 275 -0.73 -18.14 3.72
CA LEU A 275 -1.71 -19.17 4.11
C LEU A 275 -1.94 -19.27 5.63
N ASP A 276 -1.73 -18.20 6.40
CA ASP A 276 -2.02 -18.19 7.84
C ASP A 276 -3.52 -18.39 8.12
N SER A 277 -3.85 -18.83 9.33
CA SER A 277 -5.23 -19.03 9.79
C SER A 277 -5.91 -17.74 10.27
N ASN A 278 -5.14 -16.68 10.47
CA ASN A 278 -5.63 -15.36 10.82
C ASN A 278 -5.64 -14.42 9.60
N LYS A 279 -6.78 -13.78 9.32
CA LYS A 279 -7.00 -12.92 8.14
C LYS A 279 -6.11 -11.68 8.14
N ARG A 280 -5.83 -11.07 9.29
CA ARG A 280 -4.89 -9.95 9.40
C ARG A 280 -3.45 -10.37 9.06
N VAL A 281 -3.06 -11.59 9.44
CA VAL A 281 -1.74 -12.13 9.06
C VAL A 281 -1.67 -12.44 7.57
N GLN A 282 -2.75 -12.96 6.97
CA GLN A 282 -2.84 -13.19 5.51
C GLN A 282 -2.64 -11.87 4.74
N GLU A 283 -3.36 -10.81 5.11
CA GLU A 283 -3.25 -9.46 4.54
C GLU A 283 -1.84 -8.89 4.67
N ALA A 284 -1.29 -8.86 5.88
CA ALA A 284 0.06 -8.36 6.12
C ALA A 284 1.14 -9.17 5.36
N ALA A 285 0.96 -10.49 5.26
CA ALA A 285 1.89 -11.35 4.54
C ALA A 285 1.81 -11.19 3.03
N CYS A 286 0.61 -11.04 2.48
CA CYS A 286 0.40 -10.86 1.04
C CYS A 286 0.96 -9.50 0.59
N SER A 287 0.70 -8.44 1.35
CA SER A 287 1.22 -7.09 1.07
C SER A 287 2.74 -7.04 1.20
N ALA A 288 3.31 -7.63 2.26
CA ALA A 288 4.77 -7.74 2.42
C ALA A 288 5.43 -8.57 1.31
N PHE A 289 4.71 -9.57 0.77
CA PHE A 289 5.20 -10.37 -0.34
C PHE A 289 5.14 -9.62 -1.66
N ALA A 290 4.11 -8.81 -1.91
CA ALA A 290 4.04 -7.94 -3.09
C ALA A 290 5.22 -6.95 -3.13
N THR A 291 5.56 -6.30 -2.00
CA THR A 291 6.77 -5.48 -1.91
C THR A 291 8.05 -6.28 -2.19
N LEU A 292 8.12 -7.53 -1.71
CA LEU A 292 9.27 -8.39 -2.00
C LEU A 292 9.34 -8.78 -3.48
N GLU A 293 8.21 -8.90 -4.17
CA GLU A 293 8.14 -9.15 -5.61
C GLU A 293 8.69 -7.98 -6.42
N GLU A 294 8.30 -6.76 -6.08
CA GLU A 294 8.79 -5.52 -6.70
C GLU A 294 10.31 -5.38 -6.55
N GLU A 295 10.84 -5.67 -5.36
CA GLU A 295 12.27 -5.59 -5.08
C GLU A 295 13.06 -6.72 -5.75
N ALA A 296 12.54 -7.96 -5.72
CA ALA A 296 13.25 -9.12 -6.24
C ALA A 296 13.16 -9.24 -7.76
N CYS A 297 12.10 -8.74 -8.38
CA CYS A 297 11.86 -8.82 -9.82
C CYS A 297 12.15 -10.23 -10.38
N THR A 298 13.11 -10.34 -11.30
CA THR A 298 13.48 -11.59 -11.96
C THR A 298 14.20 -12.60 -11.05
N GLU A 299 14.68 -12.20 -9.87
CA GLU A 299 15.29 -13.12 -8.90
C GLU A 299 14.29 -14.15 -8.34
N LEU A 300 12.98 -13.93 -8.53
CA LEU A 300 11.92 -14.87 -8.14
C LEU A 300 11.66 -15.98 -9.18
N VAL A 301 12.13 -15.82 -10.42
CA VAL A 301 11.90 -16.78 -11.52
C VAL A 301 12.28 -18.22 -11.15
N PRO A 302 13.38 -18.50 -10.43
CA PRO A 302 13.74 -19.86 -10.01
C PRO A 302 12.72 -20.53 -9.07
N TYR A 303 11.88 -19.74 -8.39
CA TYR A 303 10.93 -20.19 -7.36
C TYR A 303 9.47 -20.10 -7.81
N LEU A 304 9.22 -19.65 -9.05
CA LEU A 304 7.90 -19.28 -9.55
C LEU A 304 6.83 -20.37 -9.39
N ALA A 305 7.18 -21.63 -9.61
CA ALA A 305 6.25 -22.75 -9.41
C ALA A 305 5.73 -22.83 -7.97
N TYR A 306 6.61 -22.64 -6.98
CA TYR A 306 6.26 -22.70 -5.57
C TYR A 306 5.45 -21.49 -5.11
N ILE A 307 5.79 -20.31 -5.64
CA ILE A 307 5.04 -19.07 -5.41
C ILE A 307 3.61 -19.23 -5.93
N LEU A 308 3.47 -19.65 -7.19
CA LEU A 308 2.17 -19.83 -7.83
C LEU A 308 1.31 -20.88 -7.14
N ASP A 309 1.87 -22.03 -6.72
CA ASP A 309 1.12 -23.04 -5.96
C ASP A 309 0.50 -22.42 -4.68
N THR A 310 1.24 -21.55 -4.01
CA THR A 310 0.79 -20.88 -2.78
C THR A 310 -0.32 -19.86 -3.06
N LEU A 311 -0.11 -18.95 -4.03
CA LEU A 311 -1.10 -17.93 -4.40
C LEU A 311 -2.38 -18.56 -4.98
N VAL A 312 -2.24 -19.62 -5.78
CA VAL A 312 -3.38 -20.35 -6.33
C VAL A 312 -4.18 -21.05 -5.23
N PHE A 313 -3.51 -21.61 -4.22
CA PHE A 313 -4.19 -22.17 -3.05
C PHE A 313 -4.93 -21.10 -2.25
N ALA A 314 -4.39 -19.88 -2.13
CA ALA A 314 -5.01 -18.78 -1.41
C ALA A 314 -6.41 -18.42 -1.93
N PHE A 315 -6.68 -18.54 -3.24
CA PHE A 315 -8.04 -18.37 -3.80
C PHE A 315 -9.12 -19.23 -3.14
N SER A 316 -8.74 -20.41 -2.64
CA SER A 316 -9.65 -21.36 -1.99
C SER A 316 -9.83 -21.11 -0.49
N LYS A 317 -8.97 -20.26 0.10
CA LYS A 317 -8.87 -20.03 1.54
C LYS A 317 -9.30 -18.61 1.93
N TYR A 318 -9.00 -17.63 1.08
CA TYR A 318 -9.23 -16.22 1.38
C TYR A 318 -10.71 -15.87 1.37
N GLN A 319 -11.08 -15.05 2.35
CA GLN A 319 -12.35 -14.34 2.34
C GLN A 319 -12.25 -13.12 1.42
N HIS A 320 -13.35 -12.40 1.29
CA HIS A 320 -13.50 -11.34 0.30
C HIS A 320 -12.44 -10.24 0.43
N LYS A 321 -12.17 -9.70 1.63
CA LYS A 321 -11.21 -8.60 1.83
C LYS A 321 -9.82 -8.99 1.32
N ASN A 322 -9.30 -10.12 1.78
CA ASN A 322 -7.95 -10.57 1.44
C ASN A 322 -7.85 -11.06 -0.02
N LEU A 323 -8.96 -11.49 -0.62
CA LEU A 323 -8.99 -11.87 -2.03
C LEU A 323 -8.67 -10.67 -2.95
N LEU A 324 -9.04 -9.46 -2.56
CA LEU A 324 -8.70 -8.24 -3.31
C LEU A 324 -7.17 -8.04 -3.35
N ILE A 325 -6.52 -8.18 -2.18
CA ILE A 325 -5.06 -8.08 -2.03
C ILE A 325 -4.34 -9.19 -2.79
N LEU A 326 -4.94 -10.39 -2.87
CA LEU A 326 -4.38 -11.49 -3.64
C LEU A 326 -4.33 -11.18 -5.15
N TYR A 327 -5.31 -10.45 -5.69
CA TYR A 327 -5.26 -10.03 -7.09
C TYR A 327 -4.08 -9.08 -7.34
N ASP A 328 -3.86 -8.14 -6.43
CA ASP A 328 -2.76 -7.18 -6.52
C ASP A 328 -1.41 -7.90 -6.50
N ALA A 329 -1.19 -8.80 -5.53
CA ALA A 329 0.03 -9.61 -5.46
C ALA A 329 0.26 -10.44 -6.74
N ILE A 330 -0.77 -11.03 -7.34
CA ILE A 330 -0.63 -11.76 -8.61
C ILE A 330 -0.27 -10.81 -9.76
N GLY A 331 -0.85 -9.60 -9.78
CA GLY A 331 -0.51 -8.55 -10.74
C GLY A 331 0.95 -8.14 -10.62
N THR A 332 1.37 -7.80 -9.41
CA THR A 332 2.76 -7.43 -9.07
C THR A 332 3.75 -8.54 -9.43
N LEU A 333 3.45 -9.80 -9.13
CA LEU A 333 4.25 -10.94 -9.56
C LEU A 333 4.39 -10.98 -11.08
N ALA A 334 3.28 -10.81 -11.81
CA ALA A 334 3.28 -10.86 -13.27
C ALA A 334 4.13 -9.75 -13.89
N ASP A 335 4.07 -8.54 -13.35
CA ASP A 335 4.89 -7.41 -13.77
C ASP A 335 6.38 -7.65 -13.44
N SER A 336 6.67 -8.21 -12.27
CA SER A 336 8.01 -8.50 -11.77
C SER A 336 8.75 -9.59 -12.57
N VAL A 337 8.08 -10.70 -12.89
CA VAL A 337 8.70 -11.81 -13.65
C VAL A 337 8.51 -11.69 -15.15
N GLY A 338 7.56 -10.88 -15.61
CA GLY A 338 7.22 -10.66 -17.01
C GLY A 338 7.02 -11.95 -17.79
N HIS A 339 7.64 -12.04 -18.97
CA HIS A 339 7.49 -13.17 -19.90
C HIS A 339 7.92 -14.53 -19.35
N HIS A 340 8.63 -14.61 -18.20
CA HIS A 340 8.96 -15.87 -17.56
C HIS A 340 7.71 -16.62 -17.04
N LEU A 341 6.60 -15.90 -16.81
CA LEU A 341 5.30 -16.47 -16.46
C LEU A 341 4.66 -17.24 -17.62
N ASN A 342 5.06 -16.97 -18.87
CA ASN A 342 4.51 -17.59 -20.08
C ASN A 342 5.03 -19.03 -20.29
N LYS A 343 4.66 -19.93 -19.38
CA LYS A 343 4.87 -21.39 -19.51
C LYS A 343 3.55 -22.12 -19.36
N PRO A 344 3.32 -23.20 -20.13
CA PRO A 344 2.06 -23.95 -20.08
C PRO A 344 1.66 -24.40 -18.68
N GLU A 345 2.63 -24.83 -17.86
CA GLU A 345 2.40 -25.27 -16.47
C GLU A 345 1.88 -24.16 -15.56
N TYR A 346 2.42 -22.94 -15.66
CA TYR A 346 2.00 -21.79 -14.85
C TYR A 346 0.64 -21.26 -15.30
N ILE A 347 0.42 -21.16 -16.61
CA ILE A 347 -0.87 -20.72 -17.19
C ILE A 347 -2.00 -21.67 -16.79
N GLN A 348 -1.77 -22.98 -16.86
CA GLN A 348 -2.77 -24.00 -16.50
C GLN A 348 -3.12 -23.98 -15.01
N MET A 349 -2.23 -23.48 -14.15
CA MET A 349 -2.45 -23.35 -12.72
C MET A 349 -3.18 -22.05 -12.37
N LEU A 350 -2.74 -20.92 -12.95
CA LEU A 350 -3.18 -19.58 -12.57
C LEU A 350 -4.51 -19.16 -13.22
N MET A 351 -4.73 -19.50 -14.50
CA MET A 351 -5.91 -19.00 -15.23
C MET A 351 -7.24 -19.55 -14.72
N PRO A 352 -7.39 -20.84 -14.32
CA PRO A 352 -8.67 -21.35 -13.83
C PRO A 352 -9.30 -20.57 -12.67
N PRO A 353 -8.60 -20.26 -11.56
CA PRO A 353 -9.20 -19.48 -10.46
C PRO A 353 -9.55 -18.03 -10.87
N LEU A 354 -8.72 -17.37 -11.68
CA LEU A 354 -9.02 -16.03 -12.20
C LEU A 354 -10.29 -16.02 -13.07
N ILE A 355 -10.41 -16.97 -14.00
CA ILE A 355 -11.58 -17.09 -14.87
C ILE A 355 -12.83 -17.49 -14.07
N GLN A 356 -12.68 -18.28 -13.00
CA GLN A 356 -13.80 -18.58 -12.11
C GLN A 356 -14.34 -17.28 -11.49
N LYS A 357 -13.46 -16.43 -10.93
CA LYS A 357 -13.86 -15.15 -10.32
C LYS A 357 -14.43 -14.17 -11.36
N TRP A 358 -13.81 -14.09 -12.53
CA TRP A 358 -14.31 -13.32 -13.67
C TRP A 358 -15.77 -13.63 -14.00
N ASN A 359 -16.12 -14.92 -14.08
CA ASN A 359 -17.50 -15.34 -14.42
C ASN A 359 -18.50 -15.13 -13.28
N MET A 360 -18.03 -14.95 -12.04
CA MET A 360 -18.88 -14.73 -10.87
C MET A 360 -19.28 -13.27 -10.69
N LEU A 361 -18.35 -12.33 -10.96
CA LEU A 361 -18.57 -10.91 -10.75
C LEU A 361 -19.50 -10.31 -11.81
N LYS A 362 -20.38 -9.40 -11.39
CA LYS A 362 -21.26 -8.62 -12.28
C LYS A 362 -20.52 -7.39 -12.81
N ASP A 363 -21.07 -6.78 -13.86
CA ASP A 363 -20.46 -5.59 -14.48
C ASP A 363 -20.53 -4.34 -13.60
N GLU A 364 -21.38 -4.34 -12.58
CA GLU A 364 -21.55 -3.24 -11.62
C GLU A 364 -20.79 -3.47 -10.30
N ASP A 365 -20.05 -4.57 -10.20
CA ASP A 365 -19.34 -4.99 -8.99
C ASP A 365 -17.94 -4.35 -8.92
N LYS A 366 -17.64 -3.62 -7.84
CA LYS A 366 -16.36 -2.91 -7.67
C LYS A 366 -15.18 -3.84 -7.48
N ASP A 367 -15.43 -5.10 -7.12
CA ASP A 367 -14.42 -6.17 -7.12
C ASP A 367 -13.80 -6.40 -8.50
N LEU A 368 -14.45 -5.93 -9.57
CA LEU A 368 -13.85 -5.95 -10.90
C LEU A 368 -12.56 -5.14 -10.96
N PHE A 369 -12.41 -4.05 -10.22
CA PHE A 369 -11.22 -3.20 -10.33
C PHE A 369 -9.92 -3.98 -10.08
N PRO A 370 -9.70 -4.61 -8.90
CA PRO A 370 -8.48 -5.36 -8.67
C PRO A 370 -8.34 -6.60 -9.58
N LEU A 371 -9.46 -7.27 -9.92
CA LEU A 371 -9.39 -8.41 -10.83
C LEU A 371 -8.95 -7.99 -12.25
N LEU A 372 -9.44 -6.85 -12.76
CA LEU A 372 -9.12 -6.36 -14.10
C LEU A 372 -7.70 -5.78 -14.15
N GLU A 373 -7.27 -5.08 -13.09
CA GLU A 373 -5.88 -4.63 -12.91
C GLU A 373 -4.93 -5.84 -12.96
N CYS A 374 -5.20 -6.87 -12.15
CA CYS A 374 -4.46 -8.13 -12.15
C CYS A 374 -4.42 -8.79 -13.54
N LEU A 375 -5.56 -8.91 -14.23
CA LEU A 375 -5.61 -9.47 -15.58
C LEU A 375 -4.84 -8.63 -16.61
N SER A 376 -4.69 -7.33 -16.39
CA SER A 376 -3.92 -6.45 -17.28
C SER A 376 -2.44 -6.80 -17.25
N SER A 377 -1.86 -6.90 -16.04
CA SER A 377 -0.48 -7.35 -15.84
C SER A 377 -0.27 -8.78 -16.32
N VAL A 378 -1.17 -9.71 -15.97
CA VAL A 378 -1.10 -11.12 -16.41
C VAL A 378 -1.18 -11.25 -17.94
N ALA A 379 -2.07 -10.52 -18.61
CA ALA A 379 -2.18 -10.56 -20.07
C ALA A 379 -0.89 -10.07 -20.76
N THR A 380 -0.28 -9.02 -20.20
CA THR A 380 0.98 -8.46 -20.70
C THR A 380 2.13 -9.46 -20.51
N ALA A 381 2.24 -10.06 -19.33
CA ALA A 381 3.26 -11.07 -19.00
C ALA A 381 3.11 -12.36 -19.83
N LEU A 382 1.89 -12.84 -20.03
CA LEU A 382 1.62 -14.06 -20.78
C LEU A 382 1.74 -13.89 -22.30
N GLN A 383 1.67 -12.67 -22.81
CA GLN A 383 1.76 -12.38 -24.24
C GLN A 383 0.81 -13.28 -25.06
N SER A 384 1.31 -13.94 -26.11
CA SER A 384 0.53 -14.90 -26.91
C SER A 384 0.00 -16.10 -26.12
N GLY A 385 0.54 -16.40 -24.94
CA GLY A 385 0.01 -17.41 -24.03
C GLY A 385 -1.41 -17.08 -23.53
N PHE A 386 -1.80 -15.79 -23.55
CA PHE A 386 -3.14 -15.34 -23.17
C PHE A 386 -4.20 -15.52 -24.27
N LEU A 387 -3.81 -15.90 -25.50
CA LEU A 387 -4.73 -16.05 -26.64
C LEU A 387 -5.98 -16.90 -26.36
N PRO A 388 -5.92 -18.04 -25.63
CA PRO A 388 -7.11 -18.84 -25.35
C PRO A 388 -8.18 -18.12 -24.51
N TYR A 389 -7.82 -17.03 -23.84
CA TYR A 389 -8.66 -16.31 -22.89
C TYR A 389 -9.07 -14.92 -23.38
N CYS A 390 -8.42 -14.40 -24.43
CA CYS A 390 -8.53 -12.99 -24.80
C CYS A 390 -9.90 -12.54 -25.34
N GLU A 391 -10.62 -13.37 -26.09
CA GLU A 391 -11.89 -12.99 -26.74
C GLU A 391 -12.99 -12.58 -25.74
N PRO A 392 -13.33 -13.38 -24.70
CA PRO A 392 -14.31 -12.95 -23.71
C PRO A 392 -13.86 -11.75 -22.87
N VAL A 393 -12.55 -11.65 -22.58
CA VAL A 393 -11.99 -10.52 -21.83
C VAL A 393 -12.15 -9.22 -22.62
N TYR A 394 -11.69 -9.22 -23.87
CA TYR A 394 -11.81 -8.10 -24.79
C TYR A 394 -13.26 -7.64 -24.96
N GLN A 395 -14.19 -8.58 -25.18
CA GLN A 395 -15.60 -8.26 -25.40
C GLN A 395 -16.24 -7.62 -24.16
N ARG A 396 -15.90 -8.07 -22.96
CA ARG A 396 -16.44 -7.48 -21.73
C ARG A 396 -15.93 -6.07 -21.52
N CYS A 397 -14.64 -5.81 -21.74
CA CYS A 397 -14.09 -4.46 -21.64
C CYS A 397 -14.76 -3.48 -22.61
N VAL A 398 -14.90 -3.87 -23.89
CA VAL A 398 -15.61 -3.04 -24.89
C VAL A 398 -17.06 -2.76 -24.45
N ASN A 399 -17.75 -3.77 -23.90
CA ASN A 399 -19.12 -3.61 -23.42
C ASN A 399 -19.20 -2.67 -22.20
N LEU A 400 -18.25 -2.75 -21.26
CA LEU A 400 -18.20 -1.85 -20.09
C LEU A 400 -18.02 -0.39 -20.55
N VAL A 401 -17.04 -0.12 -21.41
CA VAL A 401 -16.82 1.21 -22.00
C VAL A 401 -18.10 1.71 -22.69
N GLN A 402 -18.73 0.87 -23.52
CA GLN A 402 -19.94 1.24 -24.25
C GLN A 402 -21.13 1.53 -23.31
N LYS A 403 -21.34 0.72 -22.27
CA LYS A 403 -22.41 0.92 -21.27
C LYS A 403 -22.19 2.21 -20.49
N THR A 404 -20.98 2.44 -19.98
CA THR A 404 -20.63 3.64 -19.20
C THR A 404 -20.82 4.92 -20.02
N LEU A 405 -20.37 4.94 -21.28
CA LEU A 405 -20.60 6.07 -22.17
C LEU A 405 -22.09 6.31 -22.44
N ALA A 406 -22.86 5.26 -22.70
CA ALA A 406 -24.31 5.37 -22.93
C ALA A 406 -25.03 5.90 -21.68
N GLN A 407 -24.69 5.41 -20.49
CA GLN A 407 -25.25 5.89 -19.22
C GLN A 407 -24.88 7.35 -18.96
N ALA A 408 -23.64 7.76 -19.25
CA ALA A 408 -23.21 9.16 -19.13
C ALA A 408 -24.01 10.08 -20.05
N MET A 409 -24.31 9.65 -21.28
CA MET A 409 -25.15 10.40 -22.21
C MET A 409 -26.60 10.52 -21.72
N LEU A 410 -27.17 9.43 -21.19
CA LEU A 410 -28.52 9.44 -20.61
C LEU A 410 -28.62 10.35 -19.39
N HIS A 411 -27.65 10.28 -18.47
CA HIS A 411 -27.57 11.18 -17.32
C HIS A 411 -27.45 12.65 -17.76
N ASN A 412 -26.58 12.96 -18.75
CA ASN A 412 -26.46 14.33 -19.25
C ASN A 412 -27.74 14.86 -19.91
N ALA A 413 -28.54 13.99 -20.53
CA ALA A 413 -29.81 14.38 -21.16
C ALA A 413 -30.96 14.51 -20.14
N GLN A 414 -30.99 13.62 -19.14
CA GLN A 414 -32.04 13.55 -18.12
C GLN A 414 -31.43 13.23 -16.73
N PRO A 415 -30.80 14.21 -16.06
CA PRO A 415 -30.11 14.00 -14.79
C PRO A 415 -31.02 13.50 -13.66
N ASP A 416 -32.31 13.86 -13.71
CA ASP A 416 -33.29 13.48 -12.68
C ASP A 416 -33.80 12.04 -12.82
N GLN A 417 -33.55 11.37 -13.96
CA GLN A 417 -34.04 10.01 -14.24
C GLN A 417 -32.94 8.95 -14.23
N TYR A 418 -31.71 9.35 -14.51
CA TYR A 418 -30.56 8.45 -14.61
C TYR A 418 -29.45 8.92 -13.70
N GLU A 419 -28.90 8.00 -12.92
CA GLU A 419 -27.73 8.28 -12.06
C GLU A 419 -26.47 8.43 -12.92
N ALA A 420 -25.56 9.29 -12.45
CA ALA A 420 -24.24 9.43 -13.06
C ALA A 420 -23.49 8.09 -12.97
N PRO A 421 -22.89 7.61 -14.07
CA PRO A 421 -22.14 6.36 -14.02
C PRO A 421 -20.84 6.54 -13.25
N ASP A 422 -20.41 5.47 -12.58
CA ASP A 422 -19.05 5.34 -12.08
C ASP A 422 -18.11 5.11 -13.27
N LYS A 423 -17.20 6.05 -13.52
CA LYS A 423 -16.31 6.02 -14.69
C LYS A 423 -15.10 5.13 -14.47
N ASP A 424 -14.84 4.69 -13.25
CA ASP A 424 -13.73 3.78 -12.92
C ASP A 424 -13.83 2.48 -13.71
N PHE A 425 -15.06 1.95 -13.89
CA PHE A 425 -15.32 0.78 -14.75
C PHE A 425 -14.85 0.97 -16.20
N MET A 426 -14.98 2.18 -16.73
CA MET A 426 -14.52 2.50 -18.09
C MET A 426 -13.01 2.64 -18.13
N ILE A 427 -12.40 3.27 -17.13
CA ILE A 427 -10.95 3.47 -17.04
C ILE A 427 -10.26 2.09 -16.93
N VAL A 428 -10.67 1.24 -15.99
CA VAL A 428 -10.06 -0.09 -15.82
C VAL A 428 -10.25 -0.99 -17.05
N ALA A 429 -11.39 -0.86 -17.74
CA ALA A 429 -11.64 -1.60 -18.98
C ALA A 429 -10.75 -1.12 -20.14
N LEU A 430 -10.49 0.19 -20.24
CA LEU A 430 -9.56 0.76 -21.22
C LEU A 430 -8.12 0.31 -20.93
N ASP A 431 -7.72 0.29 -19.66
CA ASP A 431 -6.36 -0.12 -19.26
C ASP A 431 -6.12 -1.61 -19.53
N LEU A 432 -7.10 -2.48 -19.25
CA LEU A 432 -7.03 -3.89 -19.61
C LEU A 432 -7.02 -4.12 -21.14
N LEU A 433 -7.76 -3.33 -21.92
CA LEU A 433 -7.65 -3.36 -23.39
C LEU A 433 -6.25 -2.95 -23.86
N SER A 434 -5.62 -2.00 -23.16
CA SER A 434 -4.23 -1.58 -23.42
C SER A 434 -3.27 -2.74 -23.15
N GLY A 435 -3.39 -3.39 -21.99
CA GLY A 435 -2.60 -4.57 -21.62
C GLY A 435 -2.78 -5.74 -22.60
N LEU A 436 -4.01 -5.98 -23.09
CA LEU A 436 -4.25 -6.96 -24.15
C LEU A 436 -3.55 -6.59 -25.46
N ALA A 437 -3.60 -5.32 -25.87
CA ALA A 437 -2.96 -4.84 -27.09
C ALA A 437 -1.42 -4.93 -26.99
N GLU A 438 -0.87 -4.63 -25.81
CA GLU A 438 0.54 -4.75 -25.49
C GLU A 438 1.01 -6.22 -25.51
N GLY A 439 0.34 -7.10 -24.76
CA GLY A 439 0.71 -8.51 -24.63
C GLY A 439 0.48 -9.33 -25.92
N LEU A 440 -0.68 -9.19 -26.56
CA LEU A 440 -1.02 -9.98 -27.75
C LEU A 440 -0.36 -9.44 -29.03
N GLY A 441 0.01 -8.15 -29.03
CA GLY A 441 0.53 -7.44 -30.18
C GLY A 441 -0.40 -7.61 -31.38
N GLY A 442 0.16 -7.93 -32.55
CA GLY A 442 -0.59 -8.11 -33.79
C GLY A 442 -1.69 -9.18 -33.76
N ASN A 443 -1.72 -10.08 -32.77
CA ASN A 443 -2.79 -11.08 -32.67
C ASN A 443 -4.13 -10.47 -32.21
N ILE A 444 -4.15 -9.26 -31.63
CA ILE A 444 -5.39 -8.56 -31.27
C ILE A 444 -6.16 -8.04 -32.49
N GLU A 445 -5.53 -8.01 -33.67
CA GLU A 445 -6.05 -7.42 -34.89
C GLU A 445 -7.47 -7.87 -35.24
N GLN A 446 -7.74 -9.18 -35.14
CA GLN A 446 -9.05 -9.73 -35.51
C GLN A 446 -10.16 -9.29 -34.54
N LEU A 447 -9.83 -9.07 -33.28
CA LEU A 447 -10.77 -8.58 -32.26
C LEU A 447 -11.11 -7.12 -32.52
N VAL A 448 -10.08 -6.30 -32.82
CA VAL A 448 -10.25 -4.88 -33.19
C VAL A 448 -11.05 -4.73 -34.49
N ALA A 449 -10.77 -5.54 -35.51
CA ALA A 449 -11.47 -5.49 -36.79
C ALA A 449 -12.97 -5.80 -36.69
N ARG A 450 -13.39 -6.53 -35.65
CA ARG A 450 -14.79 -6.94 -35.42
C ARG A 450 -15.50 -6.11 -34.35
N SER A 451 -14.84 -5.09 -33.80
CA SER A 451 -15.39 -4.26 -32.73
C SER A 451 -15.56 -2.79 -33.17
N ASN A 452 -16.23 -2.02 -32.32
CA ASN A 452 -16.40 -0.58 -32.47
C ASN A 452 -15.43 0.22 -31.57
N ILE A 453 -14.35 -0.38 -31.07
CA ILE A 453 -13.47 0.23 -30.07
C ILE A 453 -12.93 1.59 -30.50
N LEU A 454 -12.53 1.75 -31.77
CA LEU A 454 -12.01 3.03 -32.28
C LEU A 454 -13.06 4.16 -32.26
N THR A 455 -14.34 3.82 -32.39
CA THR A 455 -15.44 4.79 -32.25
C THR A 455 -15.67 5.16 -30.79
N LEU A 456 -15.60 4.18 -29.88
CA LEU A 456 -15.72 4.43 -28.45
C LEU A 456 -14.54 5.27 -27.94
N MET A 457 -13.32 4.95 -28.38
CA MET A 457 -12.11 5.71 -28.05
C MET A 457 -12.22 7.18 -28.44
N TYR A 458 -12.79 7.50 -29.61
CA TYR A 458 -13.02 8.89 -30.00
C TYR A 458 -13.85 9.67 -28.95
N GLN A 459 -14.83 9.01 -28.34
CA GLN A 459 -15.63 9.61 -27.26
C GLN A 459 -14.83 9.70 -25.96
N CYS A 460 -14.09 8.65 -25.59
CA CYS A 460 -13.25 8.64 -24.38
C CYS A 460 -12.16 9.74 -24.41
N MET A 461 -11.51 9.95 -25.56
CA MET A 461 -10.49 11.00 -25.73
C MET A 461 -11.04 12.42 -25.53
N GLN A 462 -12.36 12.61 -25.68
CA GLN A 462 -13.07 13.87 -25.48
C GLN A 462 -13.78 13.95 -24.12
N ASP A 463 -13.64 12.93 -23.27
CA ASP A 463 -14.29 12.93 -21.96
C ASP A 463 -13.76 14.07 -21.08
N LYS A 464 -14.60 14.59 -20.19
CA LYS A 464 -14.24 15.67 -19.26
C LYS A 464 -13.26 15.19 -18.18
N MET A 465 -13.30 13.91 -17.81
CA MET A 465 -12.46 13.31 -16.78
C MET A 465 -11.04 13.03 -17.33
N PRO A 466 -9.97 13.60 -16.74
CA PRO A 466 -8.60 13.41 -17.18
C PRO A 466 -8.17 11.94 -17.31
N GLU A 467 -8.52 11.12 -16.34
CA GLU A 467 -8.15 9.72 -16.19
C GLU A 467 -8.71 8.88 -17.34
N VAL A 468 -9.95 9.16 -17.77
CA VAL A 468 -10.54 8.52 -18.96
C VAL A 468 -9.76 8.87 -20.22
N ARG A 469 -9.37 10.14 -20.37
CA ARG A 469 -8.59 10.57 -21.53
C ARG A 469 -7.22 9.89 -21.53
N GLN A 470 -6.55 9.87 -20.37
CA GLN A 470 -5.25 9.23 -20.18
C GLN A 470 -5.26 7.77 -20.63
N SER A 471 -6.15 6.95 -20.07
CA SER A 471 -6.31 5.54 -20.45
C SER A 471 -6.63 5.36 -21.94
N SER A 472 -7.45 6.25 -22.52
CA SER A 472 -7.77 6.18 -23.96
C SER A 472 -6.57 6.48 -24.86
N PHE A 473 -5.66 7.37 -24.43
CA PHE A 473 -4.43 7.68 -25.17
C PHE A 473 -3.40 6.56 -25.04
N ALA A 474 -3.29 5.92 -23.87
CA ALA A 474 -2.46 4.73 -23.68
C ALA A 474 -2.90 3.62 -24.66
N LEU A 475 -4.19 3.29 -24.68
CA LEU A 475 -4.77 2.32 -25.59
C LEU A 475 -4.53 2.69 -27.07
N LEU A 476 -4.64 3.97 -27.44
CA LEU A 476 -4.33 4.42 -28.80
C LEU A 476 -2.88 4.14 -29.18
N GLY A 477 -1.94 4.39 -28.28
CA GLY A 477 -0.52 4.07 -28.47
C GLY A 477 -0.30 2.58 -28.70
N ASP A 478 -0.91 1.72 -27.88
CA ASP A 478 -0.75 0.27 -27.99
C ASP A 478 -1.41 -0.31 -29.24
N LEU A 479 -2.63 0.13 -29.58
CA LEU A 479 -3.29 -0.27 -30.83
C LEU A 479 -2.53 0.22 -32.07
N THR A 480 -1.88 1.38 -31.99
CA THR A 480 -1.01 1.89 -33.06
C THR A 480 0.19 0.97 -33.27
N LYS A 481 0.82 0.48 -32.20
CA LYS A 481 1.91 -0.52 -32.30
C LYS A 481 1.39 -1.85 -32.84
N ALA A 482 0.24 -2.32 -32.37
CA ALA A 482 -0.28 -3.65 -32.67
C ALA A 482 -0.95 -3.80 -34.05
N CYS A 483 -1.77 -2.84 -34.47
CA CYS A 483 -2.62 -2.96 -35.66
C CYS A 483 -2.93 -1.60 -36.32
N PHE A 484 -1.89 -0.83 -36.64
CA PHE A 484 -1.99 0.51 -37.24
C PHE A 484 -2.92 0.62 -38.46
N GLN A 485 -3.11 -0.45 -39.24
CA GLN A 485 -4.03 -0.47 -40.38
C GLN A 485 -5.46 -0.04 -40.01
N HIS A 486 -5.90 -0.31 -38.78
CA HIS A 486 -7.23 0.07 -38.29
C HIS A 486 -7.24 1.48 -37.69
N VAL A 487 -6.13 1.93 -37.12
CA VAL A 487 -5.99 3.28 -36.54
C VAL A 487 -5.81 4.35 -37.63
N LYS A 488 -5.10 4.01 -38.71
CA LYS A 488 -4.73 4.94 -39.80
C LYS A 488 -5.91 5.75 -40.37
N PRO A 489 -7.11 5.17 -40.63
CA PRO A 489 -8.27 5.94 -41.11
C PRO A 489 -8.79 6.97 -40.10
N CYS A 490 -8.54 6.78 -38.81
CA CYS A 490 -9.05 7.64 -37.72
C CYS A 490 -8.10 8.77 -37.33
N ILE A 491 -6.84 8.75 -37.78
CA ILE A 491 -5.81 9.74 -37.40
C ILE A 491 -6.26 11.18 -37.60
N GLY A 492 -6.94 11.49 -38.71
CA GLY A 492 -7.43 12.85 -38.99
C GLY A 492 -8.60 13.31 -38.11
N MET A 493 -9.20 12.41 -37.32
CA MET A 493 -10.19 12.75 -36.29
C MET A 493 -9.56 12.83 -34.89
N PHE A 494 -8.44 12.14 -34.67
CA PHE A 494 -7.74 12.08 -33.38
C PHE A 494 -6.72 13.22 -33.20
N LEU A 495 -6.17 13.75 -34.30
CA LEU A 495 -5.36 14.98 -34.37
C LEU A 495 -6.24 16.18 -34.69
#